data_AF-A3IXG6-F1
#
_entry.id   AF-A3IXG6-F1
#
_cell.length_a   1.000
_cell.length_b   1.000
_cell.length_c   1.000
_cell.angle_alpha   90.00
_cell.angle_beta   90.00
_cell.angle_gamma   90.00
#
_symmetry.space_group_name_H-M   'P 1'
#
loop_
_entity.id
_entity.type
_entity.pdbx_description
1 polymer ?
#
loop_
_entity_poly.entity_id
_entity_poly.type
_entity_poly.pdbx_seq_one_letter_code
_entity_poly.pdbx_strand_id
1 'polypeptide(L)'
;MDFEILPDDIFLVSYPKSGATWLRFLIGNYLTNNQCTFTNSHFIVPDIHFNSSSVDIQKLEYPRFFKSHESFTKEYNKVVYLVRDGRDVAVSYYFHLKKFHQFYQSDKDTKFTSFLERFNQGEIDTYTPWSQHVINWLDNRGENFLLIKYENMKINAQETLKQVLDFAQIPVDPDKLAEAVQASSFNKMQELEKVQFNLMDRLKTSDPTIPFVRRGQAGAWHEFFSSELLADFIDTHGVALERLDYLPLGLVGAMKQRTTQLAETNQHLEQTQSQLQQIKEALQQKLEQTNQELQETQTQLQETQTQLQETQTQLQETQTQLQETQTQLQETQTQLQETQTQLQETQTQLQETQTQLQQSQERIIAMESTKFWKLRTQWLKFKKLLGLPVE
;
A
#
# COMPACT_ATOMS: atom_id res chain seq x y z
N MET A 1 -34.55 -28.06 30.02
CA MET A 1 -34.40 -28.14 31.48
C MET A 1 -35.73 -28.60 32.02
N ASP A 2 -35.85 -29.89 32.35
CA ASP A 2 -37.14 -30.48 32.73
C ASP A 2 -37.20 -30.70 34.26
N PHE A 3 -36.75 -29.71 35.03
CA PHE A 3 -36.80 -29.74 36.50
C PHE A 3 -36.88 -28.33 37.09
N GLU A 4 -37.42 -28.25 38.31
CA GLU A 4 -37.52 -26.99 39.06
C GLU A 4 -36.16 -26.59 39.64
N ILE A 5 -35.71 -25.38 39.28
CA ILE A 5 -34.51 -24.74 39.82
C ILE A 5 -34.86 -24.09 41.15
N LEU A 6 -34.15 -24.48 42.20
CA LEU A 6 -34.33 -23.94 43.55
C LEU A 6 -33.32 -22.82 43.85
N PRO A 7 -33.64 -21.88 44.77
CA PRO A 7 -32.78 -20.73 45.06
C PRO A 7 -31.35 -21.06 45.52
N ASP A 8 -31.17 -22.22 46.16
CA ASP A 8 -29.88 -22.69 46.69
C ASP A 8 -29.14 -23.64 45.74
N ASP A 9 -29.68 -23.90 44.55
CA ASP A 9 -28.98 -24.68 43.53
C ASP A 9 -27.75 -23.93 43.02
N ILE A 10 -26.64 -24.66 42.92
CA ILE A 10 -25.35 -24.12 42.49
C ILE A 10 -25.03 -24.64 41.10
N PHE A 11 -24.94 -23.72 40.14
CA PHE A 11 -24.59 -24.05 38.77
C PHE A 11 -23.09 -23.86 38.53
N LEU A 12 -22.42 -24.97 38.22
CA LEU A 12 -21.05 -25.02 37.71
C LEU A 12 -21.09 -24.74 36.21
N VAL A 13 -20.95 -23.47 35.84
CA VAL A 13 -21.04 -23.02 34.45
C VAL A 13 -19.65 -22.86 33.87
N SER A 14 -19.43 -23.36 32.66
CA SER A 14 -18.21 -23.08 31.92
C SER A 14 -18.48 -23.13 30.44
N TYR A 15 -17.74 -22.39 29.62
CA TYR A 15 -17.65 -22.75 28.20
C TYR A 15 -17.07 -24.17 28.07
N PRO A 16 -17.49 -25.01 27.10
CA PRO A 16 -16.96 -26.36 26.96
C PRO A 16 -15.43 -26.38 26.94
N LYS A 17 -14.84 -27.43 27.52
CA LYS A 17 -13.37 -27.63 27.57
C LYS A 17 -12.58 -26.68 28.47
N SER A 18 -13.26 -25.94 29.34
CA SER A 18 -12.64 -25.10 30.37
C SER A 18 -12.32 -25.82 31.69
N GLY A 19 -12.60 -27.13 31.78
CA GLY A 19 -12.24 -27.95 32.95
C GLY A 19 -13.40 -28.45 33.82
N ALA A 20 -14.65 -28.31 33.36
CA ALA A 20 -15.84 -28.71 34.12
C ALA A 20 -15.79 -30.14 34.69
N THR A 21 -15.26 -31.11 33.94
CA THR A 21 -15.09 -32.49 34.42
C THR A 21 -14.19 -32.57 35.65
N TRP A 22 -13.09 -31.82 35.67
CA TRP A 22 -12.16 -31.85 36.79
C TRP A 22 -12.77 -31.20 38.04
N LEU A 23 -13.47 -30.08 37.87
CA LEU A 23 -14.20 -29.44 38.95
C LEU A 23 -15.29 -30.35 39.54
N ARG A 24 -16.03 -31.06 38.68
CA ARG A 24 -17.00 -32.09 39.11
C ARG A 24 -16.35 -33.21 39.90
N PHE A 25 -15.15 -33.65 39.53
CA PHE A 25 -14.42 -34.67 40.28
C PHE A 25 -13.97 -34.17 41.65
N LEU A 26 -13.45 -32.95 41.75
CA LEU A 26 -13.06 -32.34 43.02
C LEU A 26 -14.25 -32.27 43.99
N ILE A 27 -15.37 -31.71 43.53
CA ILE A 27 -16.60 -31.62 44.33
C ILE A 27 -17.15 -33.00 44.64
N GLY A 28 -17.27 -33.88 43.64
CA GLY A 28 -17.86 -35.20 43.81
C GLY A 28 -17.05 -36.10 44.74
N ASN A 29 -15.71 -36.09 44.65
CA ASN A 29 -14.86 -36.85 45.57
C ASN A 29 -14.93 -36.30 46.99
N TYR A 30 -15.06 -34.98 47.15
CA TYR A 30 -15.34 -34.40 48.46
C TYR A 30 -16.70 -34.88 48.98
N LEU A 31 -17.79 -34.71 48.24
CA LEU A 31 -19.12 -35.10 48.72
C LEU A 31 -19.26 -36.60 49.03
N THR A 32 -18.57 -37.46 48.28
CA THR A 32 -18.77 -38.92 48.33
C THR A 32 -17.64 -39.70 49.00
N ASN A 33 -16.68 -39.04 49.67
CA ASN A 33 -15.51 -39.69 50.25
C ASN A 33 -14.72 -40.53 49.23
N ASN A 34 -14.30 -39.86 48.15
CA ASN A 34 -13.48 -40.40 47.07
C ASN A 34 -14.12 -41.52 46.22
N GLN A 35 -15.46 -41.56 46.15
CA GLN A 35 -16.20 -42.52 45.33
C GLN A 35 -16.66 -41.94 43.97
N CYS A 36 -16.23 -40.74 43.60
CA CYS A 36 -16.60 -40.13 42.33
C CYS A 36 -15.76 -40.66 41.17
N THR A 37 -16.44 -41.06 40.09
CA THR A 37 -15.88 -41.67 38.90
C THR A 37 -16.55 -41.14 37.63
N PHE A 38 -16.06 -41.52 36.45
CA PHE A 38 -16.68 -41.05 35.21
C PHE A 38 -18.09 -41.61 35.01
N THR A 39 -18.38 -42.80 35.53
CA THR A 39 -19.68 -43.47 35.36
C THR A 39 -20.75 -42.97 36.32
N ASN A 40 -20.36 -42.47 37.50
CA ASN A 40 -21.32 -41.99 38.51
C ASN A 40 -21.31 -40.47 38.75
N SER A 41 -20.35 -39.72 38.19
CA SER A 41 -20.28 -38.25 38.35
C SER A 41 -21.56 -37.52 37.91
N HIS A 42 -22.36 -38.10 37.03
CA HIS A 42 -23.67 -37.56 36.63
C HIS A 42 -24.76 -37.72 37.69
N PHE A 43 -24.67 -38.70 38.57
CA PHE A 43 -25.59 -38.85 39.70
C PHE A 43 -25.21 -37.99 40.90
N ILE A 44 -23.96 -37.52 40.97
CA ILE A 44 -23.43 -36.70 42.07
C ILE A 44 -23.55 -35.20 41.72
N VAL A 45 -23.08 -34.81 40.54
CA VAL A 45 -23.17 -33.45 40.01
C VAL A 45 -23.77 -33.53 38.62
N PRO A 46 -25.10 -33.54 38.46
CA PRO A 46 -25.75 -33.77 37.17
C PRO A 46 -25.38 -32.74 36.10
N ASP A 47 -25.21 -33.21 34.86
CA ASP A 47 -25.10 -32.37 33.67
C ASP A 47 -26.50 -32.07 33.14
N ILE A 48 -26.89 -30.79 33.08
CA ILE A 48 -28.25 -30.43 32.63
C ILE A 48 -28.51 -30.75 31.15
N HIS A 49 -27.45 -31.01 30.38
CA HIS A 49 -27.52 -31.35 28.95
C HIS A 49 -27.75 -32.84 28.71
N PHE A 50 -27.72 -33.67 29.76
CA PHE A 50 -28.16 -35.05 29.69
C PHE A 50 -29.61 -35.18 30.14
N ASN A 51 -30.27 -36.25 29.69
CA ASN A 51 -31.68 -36.50 29.99
C ASN A 51 -31.93 -36.48 31.51
N SER A 52 -32.78 -35.57 31.99
CA SER A 52 -33.12 -35.42 33.42
C SER A 52 -33.74 -36.69 34.00
N SER A 53 -34.45 -37.50 33.19
CA SER A 53 -35.02 -38.79 33.62
C SER A 53 -33.98 -39.82 34.05
N SER A 54 -32.69 -39.58 33.77
CA SER A 54 -31.60 -40.43 34.25
C SER A 54 -31.23 -40.22 35.72
N VAL A 55 -31.62 -39.09 36.31
CA VAL A 55 -31.29 -38.74 37.71
C VAL A 55 -32.55 -38.27 38.42
N ASP A 56 -32.83 -38.85 39.59
CA ASP A 56 -33.88 -38.35 40.46
C ASP A 56 -33.39 -37.10 41.20
N ILE A 57 -33.58 -35.93 40.59
CA ILE A 57 -33.09 -34.63 41.08
C ILE A 57 -33.67 -34.29 42.47
N GLN A 58 -34.82 -34.86 42.84
CA GLN A 58 -35.44 -34.66 44.16
C GLN A 58 -34.70 -35.42 45.27
N LYS A 59 -33.90 -36.43 44.93
CA LYS A 59 -33.10 -37.23 45.88
C LYS A 59 -31.67 -36.74 46.06
N LEU A 60 -31.26 -35.67 45.37
CA LEU A 60 -29.94 -35.09 45.55
C LEU A 60 -29.83 -34.44 46.93
N GLU A 61 -28.72 -34.69 47.62
CA GLU A 61 -28.42 -34.04 48.88
C GLU A 61 -28.12 -32.55 48.68
N TYR A 62 -28.46 -31.73 49.68
CA TYR A 62 -28.20 -30.29 49.63
C TYR A 62 -26.80 -29.94 50.17
N PRO A 63 -26.13 -28.92 49.61
CA PRO A 63 -26.55 -28.14 48.45
C PRO A 63 -26.38 -28.93 47.13
N ARG A 64 -27.31 -28.71 46.18
CA ARG A 64 -27.31 -29.42 44.89
C ARG A 64 -26.40 -28.70 43.90
N PHE A 65 -25.51 -29.44 43.25
CA PHE A 65 -24.64 -28.92 42.19
C PHE A 65 -25.09 -29.41 40.82
N PHE A 66 -25.15 -28.50 39.86
CA PHE A 66 -25.48 -28.81 38.47
C PHE A 66 -24.38 -28.28 37.55
N LYS A 67 -23.93 -29.10 36.60
CA LYS A 67 -23.01 -28.63 35.57
C LYS A 67 -23.80 -28.12 34.37
N SER A 68 -23.36 -26.99 33.81
CA SER A 68 -23.96 -26.35 32.65
C SER A 68 -22.90 -25.74 31.71
N HIS A 69 -23.30 -25.59 30.44
CA HIS A 69 -22.58 -24.84 29.41
C HIS A 69 -23.46 -23.74 28.81
N GLU A 70 -24.63 -23.50 29.40
CA GLU A 70 -25.56 -22.51 28.87
C GLU A 70 -24.95 -21.12 28.87
N SER A 71 -25.30 -20.37 27.82
CA SER A 71 -25.13 -18.91 27.80
C SER A 71 -25.84 -18.29 29.01
N PHE A 72 -25.49 -17.03 29.32
CA PHE A 72 -26.05 -16.34 30.47
C PHE A 72 -27.58 -16.48 30.57
N THR A 73 -28.04 -16.96 31.72
CA THR A 73 -29.45 -17.01 32.08
C THR A 73 -29.62 -16.49 33.50
N LYS A 74 -30.66 -15.67 33.69
CA LYS A 74 -31.05 -15.13 35.00
C LYS A 74 -31.65 -16.19 35.93
N GLU A 75 -31.99 -17.37 35.41
CA GLU A 75 -32.57 -18.46 36.18
C GLU A 75 -31.55 -19.09 37.14
N TYR A 76 -30.25 -18.99 36.84
CA TYR A 76 -29.21 -19.49 37.72
C TYR A 76 -28.89 -18.46 38.80
N ASN A 77 -29.42 -18.67 40.00
CA ASN A 77 -29.24 -17.76 41.12
C ASN A 77 -27.82 -17.81 41.70
N LYS A 78 -27.26 -19.01 41.96
CA LYS A 78 -25.89 -19.20 42.45
C LYS A 78 -25.02 -19.85 41.37
N VAL A 79 -23.95 -19.17 40.96
CA VAL A 79 -23.11 -19.60 39.84
C VAL A 79 -21.64 -19.66 40.24
N VAL A 80 -21.03 -20.82 40.05
CA VAL A 80 -19.57 -20.98 39.98
C VAL A 80 -19.20 -20.99 38.51
N TYR A 81 -18.63 -19.89 38.02
CA TYR A 81 -18.21 -19.76 36.64
C TYR A 81 -16.74 -20.15 36.50
N LEU A 82 -16.49 -21.28 35.83
CA LEU A 82 -15.16 -21.76 35.50
C LEU A 82 -14.74 -21.25 34.12
N VAL A 83 -13.67 -20.49 34.09
CA VAL A 83 -13.04 -19.98 32.87
C VAL A 83 -11.64 -20.58 32.68
N ARG A 84 -11.17 -20.58 31.44
CA ARG A 84 -9.82 -21.01 31.05
C ARG A 84 -9.34 -20.10 29.92
N ASP A 85 -8.03 -20.01 29.73
CA ASP A 85 -7.46 -19.30 28.58
C ASP A 85 -8.10 -19.80 27.28
N GLY A 86 -8.74 -18.88 26.55
CA GLY A 86 -9.47 -19.18 25.31
C GLY A 86 -8.61 -19.89 24.27
N ARG A 87 -7.30 -19.64 24.25
CA ARG A 87 -6.35 -20.27 23.32
C ARG A 87 -6.18 -21.76 23.64
N ASP A 88 -6.07 -22.10 24.92
CA ASP A 88 -6.03 -23.50 25.37
C ASP A 88 -7.38 -24.20 25.24
N VAL A 89 -8.48 -23.46 25.42
CA VAL A 89 -9.84 -23.95 25.16
C VAL A 89 -9.97 -24.37 23.71
N ALA A 90 -9.56 -23.53 22.75
CA ALA A 90 -9.62 -23.83 21.32
C ALA A 90 -8.85 -25.14 20.99
N VAL A 91 -7.61 -25.28 21.46
CA VAL A 91 -6.83 -26.52 21.27
C VAL A 91 -7.51 -27.71 21.92
N SER A 92 -8.03 -27.56 23.14
CA SER A 92 -8.71 -28.64 23.84
C SER A 92 -10.03 -29.05 23.18
N TYR A 93 -10.71 -28.13 22.50
CA TYR A 93 -11.95 -28.38 21.78
C TYR A 93 -11.66 -29.06 20.44
N TYR A 94 -10.65 -28.61 19.70
CA TYR A 94 -10.18 -29.28 18.50
C TYR A 94 -9.96 -30.80 18.71
N PHE A 95 -9.18 -31.18 19.74
CA PHE A 95 -8.96 -32.60 20.05
C PHE A 95 -10.20 -33.32 20.58
N HIS A 96 -11.14 -32.60 21.22
CA HIS A 96 -12.41 -33.18 21.65
C HIS A 96 -13.27 -33.59 20.45
N LEU A 97 -13.45 -32.70 19.48
CA LEU A 97 -14.19 -33.01 18.25
C LEU A 97 -13.50 -34.11 17.45
N LYS A 98 -12.15 -34.09 17.38
CA LYS A 98 -11.37 -35.14 16.74
C LYS A 98 -11.63 -36.50 17.36
N LYS A 99 -11.60 -36.57 18.70
CA LYS A 99 -11.85 -37.81 19.45
C LYS A 99 -13.24 -38.38 19.15
N PHE A 100 -14.28 -37.56 19.11
CA PHE A 100 -15.65 -38.04 18.95
C PHE A 100 -16.12 -38.08 17.48
N HIS A 101 -15.24 -37.84 16.51
CA HIS A 101 -15.58 -37.77 15.09
C HIS A 101 -16.71 -36.75 14.80
N GLN A 102 -16.71 -35.64 15.53
CA GLN A 102 -17.76 -34.61 15.49
C GLN A 102 -17.41 -33.42 14.59
N PHE A 103 -16.39 -33.56 13.73
CA PHE A 103 -16.19 -32.61 12.64
C PHE A 103 -17.23 -32.85 11.53
N TYR A 104 -17.57 -31.81 10.76
CA TYR A 104 -18.46 -31.97 9.61
C TYR A 104 -17.87 -32.95 8.58
N GLN A 105 -18.72 -33.63 7.80
CA GLN A 105 -18.26 -34.66 6.85
C GLN A 105 -17.36 -34.13 5.73
N SER A 106 -17.42 -32.81 5.44
CA SER A 106 -16.52 -32.11 4.52
C SER A 106 -15.07 -32.01 5.03
N ASP A 107 -14.81 -32.45 6.25
CA ASP A 107 -13.67 -32.03 7.06
C ASP A 107 -12.80 -33.22 7.53
N LYS A 108 -12.71 -34.29 6.74
CA LYS A 108 -12.06 -35.54 7.16
C LYS A 108 -10.56 -35.43 7.50
N ASP A 109 -9.91 -34.30 7.19
CA ASP A 109 -8.51 -33.99 7.55
C ASP A 109 -8.36 -32.58 8.18
N THR A 110 -9.30 -32.11 9.01
CA THR A 110 -9.31 -30.72 9.51
C THR A 110 -8.01 -30.36 10.23
N LYS A 111 -7.19 -29.51 9.61
CA LYS A 111 -6.06 -28.87 10.28
C LYS A 111 -6.61 -27.98 11.41
N PHE A 112 -5.81 -27.77 12.46
CA PHE A 112 -6.17 -26.86 13.55
C PHE A 112 -6.57 -25.46 13.05
N THR A 113 -5.99 -25.00 11.94
CA THR A 113 -6.29 -23.73 11.27
C THR A 113 -7.76 -23.59 10.90
N SER A 114 -8.34 -24.57 10.20
CA SER A 114 -9.73 -24.52 9.71
C SER A 114 -10.73 -24.66 10.86
N PHE A 115 -10.38 -25.45 11.87
CA PHE A 115 -11.16 -25.49 13.12
C PHE A 115 -11.15 -24.13 13.82
N LEU A 116 -9.99 -23.48 13.92
CA LEU A 116 -9.83 -22.22 14.65
C LEU A 116 -10.61 -21.09 13.99
N GLU A 117 -10.63 -21.02 12.65
CA GLU A 117 -11.43 -20.06 11.90
C GLU A 117 -12.92 -20.14 12.28
N ARG A 118 -13.49 -21.36 12.28
CA ARG A 118 -14.87 -21.59 12.71
C ARG A 118 -15.10 -21.34 14.20
N PHE A 119 -14.11 -21.64 15.04
CA PHE A 119 -14.15 -21.31 16.47
C PHE A 119 -14.26 -19.80 16.69
N ASN A 120 -13.47 -19.01 15.96
CA ASN A 120 -13.49 -17.55 16.03
C ASN A 120 -14.84 -17.01 15.52
N GLN A 121 -15.40 -17.60 14.47
CA GLN A 121 -16.70 -17.21 13.90
C GLN A 121 -17.91 -17.64 14.74
N GLY A 122 -17.73 -18.48 15.77
CA GLY A 122 -18.84 -18.98 16.58
C GLY A 122 -19.66 -20.06 15.87
N GLU A 123 -18.99 -20.95 15.13
CA GLU A 123 -19.66 -21.99 14.33
C GLU A 123 -19.38 -23.41 14.85
N ILE A 124 -18.95 -23.56 16.11
CA ILE A 124 -18.58 -24.87 16.68
C ILE A 124 -19.76 -25.55 17.37
N ASP A 125 -20.52 -24.78 18.14
CA ASP A 125 -21.69 -25.22 18.90
C ASP A 125 -22.60 -24.02 19.22
N THR A 126 -23.70 -24.26 19.92
CA THR A 126 -24.69 -23.25 20.30
C THR A 126 -24.24 -22.29 21.41
N TYR A 127 -23.11 -22.55 22.06
CA TYR A 127 -22.55 -21.76 23.17
C TYR A 127 -21.47 -20.78 22.71
N THR A 128 -21.14 -20.79 21.42
CA THR A 128 -20.08 -19.99 20.82
C THR A 128 -20.56 -18.60 20.39
N PRO A 129 -19.65 -17.61 20.17
CA PRO A 129 -18.19 -17.64 20.38
C PRO A 129 -17.77 -17.68 21.86
N TRP A 130 -16.56 -18.23 22.13
CA TRP A 130 -16.01 -18.32 23.50
C TRP A 130 -15.99 -16.97 24.23
N SER A 131 -15.48 -15.92 23.57
CA SER A 131 -15.39 -14.58 24.19
C SER A 131 -16.77 -14.04 24.55
N GLN A 132 -17.77 -14.25 23.69
CA GLN A 132 -19.13 -13.80 23.95
C GLN A 132 -19.75 -14.54 25.13
N HIS A 133 -19.57 -15.86 25.21
CA HIS A 133 -20.03 -16.65 26.35
C HIS A 133 -19.43 -16.14 27.67
N VAL A 134 -18.12 -15.92 27.70
CA VAL A 134 -17.40 -15.37 28.85
C VAL A 134 -17.91 -13.97 29.21
N ILE A 135 -17.92 -13.06 28.24
CA ILE A 135 -18.29 -11.66 28.45
C ILE A 135 -19.74 -11.55 28.94
N ASN A 136 -20.67 -12.30 28.36
CA ASN A 136 -22.07 -12.31 28.79
C ASN A 136 -22.22 -12.70 30.26
N TRP A 137 -21.53 -13.76 30.70
CA TRP A 137 -21.55 -14.18 32.09
C TRP A 137 -20.89 -13.15 33.02
N LEU A 138 -19.77 -12.57 32.61
CA LEU A 138 -19.10 -11.54 33.40
C LEU A 138 -19.94 -10.27 33.52
N ASP A 139 -20.54 -9.77 32.44
CA ASP A 139 -21.28 -8.50 32.43
C ASP A 139 -22.60 -8.57 33.18
N ASN A 140 -23.22 -9.73 33.22
CA ASN A 140 -24.52 -9.93 33.85
C ASN A 140 -24.42 -10.68 35.20
N ARG A 141 -23.22 -10.81 35.77
CA ARG A 141 -23.03 -11.48 37.06
C ARG A 141 -23.74 -10.75 38.19
N GLY A 142 -24.47 -11.50 39.01
CA GLY A 142 -25.06 -11.02 40.26
C GLY A 142 -24.09 -11.13 41.44
N GLU A 143 -24.61 -10.92 42.64
CA GLU A 143 -23.85 -11.04 43.90
C GLU A 143 -23.44 -12.50 44.21
N ASN A 144 -24.25 -13.46 43.78
CA ASN A 144 -24.03 -14.90 43.97
C ASN A 144 -23.22 -15.52 42.82
N PHE A 145 -22.05 -14.95 42.54
CA PHE A 145 -21.19 -15.36 41.43
C PHE A 145 -19.73 -15.55 41.88
N LEU A 146 -19.21 -16.77 41.74
CA LEU A 146 -17.81 -17.11 41.99
C LEU A 146 -17.09 -17.38 40.68
N LEU A 147 -16.11 -16.54 40.34
CA LEU A 147 -15.23 -16.75 39.19
C LEU A 147 -14.02 -17.61 39.57
N ILE A 148 -13.80 -18.70 38.83
CA ILE A 148 -12.64 -19.58 38.99
C ILE A 148 -11.90 -19.71 37.66
N LYS A 149 -10.58 -19.62 37.68
CA LYS A 149 -9.73 -19.91 36.53
C LYS A 149 -9.20 -21.35 36.60
N TYR A 150 -9.22 -22.07 35.48
CA TYR A 150 -8.63 -23.41 35.36
C TYR A 150 -7.16 -23.44 35.79
N GLU A 151 -6.44 -22.36 35.49
CA GLU A 151 -5.05 -22.18 35.86
C GLU A 151 -4.86 -22.10 37.38
N ASN A 152 -5.81 -21.50 38.10
CA ASN A 152 -5.78 -21.48 39.57
C ASN A 152 -5.99 -22.89 40.15
N MET A 153 -6.90 -23.69 39.55
CA MET A 153 -7.06 -25.09 39.93
C MET A 153 -5.75 -25.89 39.71
N LYS A 154 -5.03 -25.59 38.63
CA LYS A 154 -3.72 -26.20 38.34
C LYS A 154 -2.63 -25.81 39.32
N ILE A 155 -2.61 -24.55 39.76
CA ILE A 155 -1.62 -24.04 40.72
C ILE A 155 -1.93 -24.56 42.13
N ASN A 156 -3.19 -24.46 42.57
CA ASN A 156 -3.62 -24.89 43.89
C ASN A 156 -5.08 -25.37 43.87
N ALA A 157 -5.25 -26.65 43.60
CA ALA A 157 -6.57 -27.31 43.58
C ALA A 157 -7.24 -27.31 44.95
N GLN A 158 -6.47 -27.41 46.04
CA GLN A 158 -6.99 -27.43 47.40
C GLN A 158 -7.65 -26.11 47.78
N GLU A 159 -6.96 -24.99 47.53
CA GLU A 159 -7.52 -23.66 47.74
C GLU A 159 -8.73 -23.40 46.85
N THR A 160 -8.66 -23.81 45.57
CA THR A 160 -9.78 -23.62 44.64
C THR A 160 -11.01 -24.42 45.07
N LEU A 161 -10.84 -25.67 45.49
CA LEU A 161 -11.96 -26.48 46.00
C LEU A 161 -12.50 -25.89 47.31
N LYS A 162 -11.64 -25.42 48.21
CA LYS A 162 -12.06 -24.73 49.43
C LYS A 162 -12.95 -23.52 49.11
N GLN A 163 -12.57 -22.68 48.16
CA GLN A 163 -13.38 -21.52 47.75
C GLN A 163 -14.76 -21.91 47.23
N VAL A 164 -14.86 -23.01 46.47
CA VAL A 164 -16.15 -23.54 46.01
C VAL A 164 -17.01 -24.04 47.16
N LEU A 165 -16.41 -24.77 48.10
CA LEU A 165 -17.12 -25.29 49.28
C LEU A 165 -17.60 -24.16 50.20
N ASP A 166 -16.76 -23.15 50.43
CA ASP A 166 -17.12 -21.96 51.20
C ASP A 166 -18.28 -21.20 50.53
N PHE A 167 -18.20 -21.00 49.20
CA PHE A 167 -19.28 -20.38 48.43
C PHE A 167 -20.59 -21.19 48.49
N ALA A 168 -20.47 -22.52 48.51
CA ALA A 168 -21.58 -23.44 48.70
C ALA A 168 -22.05 -23.57 50.15
N GLN A 169 -21.38 -22.93 51.11
CA GLN A 169 -21.63 -23.03 52.54
C GLN A 169 -21.54 -24.46 53.08
N ILE A 170 -20.65 -25.27 52.49
CA ILE A 170 -20.34 -26.63 52.95
C ILE A 170 -19.18 -26.56 53.94
N PRO A 171 -19.32 -27.14 55.14
CA PRO A 171 -18.21 -27.22 56.10
C PRO A 171 -16.99 -27.90 55.48
N VAL A 172 -15.83 -27.25 55.60
CA VAL A 172 -14.56 -27.73 55.05
C VAL A 172 -13.82 -28.56 56.10
N ASP A 173 -13.67 -29.85 55.83
CA ASP A 173 -12.77 -30.75 56.54
C ASP A 173 -11.41 -30.77 55.80
N PRO A 174 -10.30 -30.33 56.42
CA PRO A 174 -9.00 -30.24 55.77
C PRO A 174 -8.44 -31.57 55.25
N ASP A 175 -8.65 -32.67 55.97
CA ASP A 175 -8.13 -33.99 55.60
C ASP A 175 -8.92 -34.52 54.41
N LYS A 176 -10.25 -34.45 54.51
CA LYS A 176 -11.15 -34.82 53.42
C LYS A 176 -10.93 -33.99 52.16
N LEU A 177 -10.61 -32.71 52.32
CA LEU A 177 -10.27 -31.80 51.23
C LEU A 177 -8.99 -32.25 50.52
N ALA A 178 -7.93 -32.55 51.26
CA ALA A 178 -6.65 -33.02 50.72
C ALA A 178 -6.81 -34.36 49.99
N GLU A 179 -7.56 -35.30 50.57
CA GLU A 179 -7.85 -36.60 49.96
C GLU A 179 -8.63 -36.45 48.65
N ALA A 180 -9.67 -35.60 48.63
CA ALA A 180 -10.48 -35.34 47.43
C ALA A 180 -9.64 -34.77 46.28
N VAL A 181 -8.70 -33.87 46.60
CA VAL A 181 -7.76 -33.31 45.61
C VAL A 181 -6.84 -34.39 45.06
N GLN A 182 -6.28 -35.25 45.92
CA GLN A 182 -5.41 -36.35 45.50
C GLN A 182 -6.16 -37.36 44.61
N ALA A 183 -7.38 -37.74 44.99
CA ALA A 183 -8.25 -38.63 44.24
C ALA A 183 -8.65 -38.04 42.87
N SER A 184 -8.71 -36.72 42.77
CA SER A 184 -9.03 -35.98 41.55
C SER A 184 -7.80 -35.53 40.76
N SER A 185 -6.61 -36.01 41.10
CA SER A 185 -5.38 -35.63 40.40
C SER A 185 -5.40 -36.10 38.94
N PHE A 186 -4.68 -35.38 38.06
CA PHE A 186 -4.62 -35.66 36.63
C PHE A 186 -4.24 -37.13 36.33
N ASN A 187 -3.20 -37.64 36.99
CA ASN A 187 -2.74 -39.01 36.82
C ASN A 187 -3.84 -40.00 37.24
N LYS A 188 -4.52 -39.74 38.36
CA LYS A 188 -5.59 -40.62 38.86
C LYS A 188 -6.78 -40.66 37.91
N MET A 189 -7.18 -39.51 37.36
CA MET A 189 -8.23 -39.44 36.35
C MET A 189 -7.84 -40.15 35.05
N GLN A 190 -6.58 -40.06 34.61
CA GLN A 190 -6.11 -40.81 33.44
C GLN A 190 -6.09 -42.33 33.67
N GLU A 191 -5.68 -42.79 34.85
CA GLU A 191 -5.77 -44.21 35.22
C GLU A 191 -7.22 -44.69 35.21
N LEU A 192 -8.12 -43.90 35.83
CA LEU A 192 -9.53 -44.23 35.89
C LEU A 192 -10.18 -44.25 34.50
N GLU A 193 -9.81 -43.33 33.62
CA GLU A 193 -10.28 -43.33 32.22
C GLU A 193 -9.92 -44.64 31.52
N LYS A 194 -8.69 -45.15 31.67
CA LYS A 194 -8.26 -46.41 31.06
C LYS A 194 -9.07 -47.60 31.57
N VAL A 195 -9.36 -47.63 32.87
CA VAL A 195 -10.14 -48.71 33.50
C VAL A 195 -11.63 -48.63 33.09
N GLN A 196 -12.18 -47.43 32.98
CA GLN A 196 -13.61 -47.20 32.72
C GLN A 196 -13.93 -46.93 31.24
N PHE A 197 -12.95 -46.96 30.34
CA PHE A 197 -13.11 -46.65 28.91
C PHE A 197 -14.28 -47.43 28.28
N ASN A 198 -14.34 -48.74 28.57
CA ASN A 198 -15.38 -49.64 28.06
C ASN A 198 -16.72 -49.54 28.81
N LEU A 199 -16.78 -48.81 29.92
CA LEU A 199 -18.00 -48.60 30.70
C LEU A 199 -18.73 -47.32 30.29
N MET A 200 -18.09 -46.45 29.51
CA MET A 200 -18.66 -45.19 29.04
C MET A 200 -19.11 -45.33 27.59
N ASP A 201 -20.41 -45.45 27.35
CA ASP A 201 -20.96 -45.65 26.00
C ASP A 201 -20.49 -44.60 24.98
N ARG A 202 -20.35 -43.34 25.43
CA ARG A 202 -19.83 -42.25 24.61
C ARG A 202 -18.38 -42.47 24.15
N LEU A 203 -17.54 -43.11 24.97
CA LEU A 203 -16.13 -43.35 24.65
C LEU A 203 -15.93 -44.56 23.74
N LYS A 204 -16.85 -45.55 23.77
CA LYS A 204 -16.78 -46.77 22.94
C LYS A 204 -16.72 -46.47 21.44
N THR A 205 -17.41 -45.41 20.99
CA THR A 205 -17.48 -45.02 19.57
C THR A 205 -16.48 -43.91 19.22
N SER A 206 -15.56 -43.58 20.13
CA SER A 206 -14.57 -42.51 19.96
C SER A 206 -13.21 -43.04 19.53
N ASP A 207 -12.37 -42.18 18.97
CA ASP A 207 -10.97 -42.48 18.66
C ASP A 207 -10.21 -42.86 19.95
N PRO A 208 -9.73 -44.11 20.09
CA PRO A 208 -9.03 -44.57 21.28
C PRO A 208 -7.61 -44.00 21.40
N THR A 209 -7.04 -43.46 20.31
CA THR A 209 -5.68 -42.89 20.31
C THR A 209 -5.60 -41.51 20.96
N ILE A 210 -6.74 -40.84 21.10
CA ILE A 210 -6.86 -39.52 21.74
C ILE A 210 -7.46 -39.72 23.14
N PRO A 211 -6.72 -39.45 24.23
CA PRO A 211 -7.28 -39.51 25.58
C PRO A 211 -8.31 -38.40 25.84
N PHE A 212 -9.37 -38.70 26.56
CA PHE A 212 -10.36 -37.72 27.03
C PHE A 212 -9.74 -36.76 28.05
N VAL A 213 -9.02 -37.30 29.04
CA VAL A 213 -8.13 -36.56 29.94
C VAL A 213 -6.78 -36.40 29.26
N ARG A 214 -6.70 -35.45 28.32
CA ARG A 214 -5.60 -35.35 27.35
C ARG A 214 -4.23 -34.97 27.93
N ARG A 215 -4.07 -33.72 28.38
CA ARG A 215 -2.77 -33.18 28.86
C ARG A 215 -2.84 -32.48 30.22
N GLY A 216 -3.97 -31.89 30.58
CA GLY A 216 -4.12 -31.22 31.87
C GLY A 216 -3.13 -30.07 32.11
N GLN A 217 -2.76 -29.35 31.05
CA GLN A 217 -1.76 -28.29 31.05
C GLN A 217 -2.38 -26.94 30.67
N ALA A 218 -1.77 -25.85 31.14
CA ALA A 218 -2.00 -24.50 30.67
C ALA A 218 -0.81 -24.04 29.83
N GLY A 219 -1.05 -23.19 28.83
CA GLY A 219 -0.03 -22.69 27.89
C GLY A 219 0.30 -23.65 26.74
N ALA A 220 -0.42 -24.76 26.58
CA ALA A 220 -0.16 -25.72 25.50
C ALA A 220 -0.53 -25.16 24.12
N TRP A 221 -1.31 -24.07 24.08
CA TRP A 221 -1.67 -23.35 22.86
C TRP A 221 -0.46 -22.85 22.05
N HIS A 222 0.69 -22.57 22.68
CA HIS A 222 1.91 -22.13 21.98
C HIS A 222 2.41 -23.14 20.94
N GLU A 223 2.08 -24.43 21.09
CA GLU A 223 2.44 -25.48 20.12
C GLU A 223 1.58 -25.45 18.85
N PHE A 224 0.46 -24.74 18.86
CA PHE A 224 -0.57 -24.79 17.80
C PHE A 224 -0.80 -23.45 17.11
N PHE A 225 -0.54 -22.33 17.79
CA PHE A 225 -0.77 -21.00 17.25
C PHE A 225 0.48 -20.49 16.53
N SER A 226 0.37 -20.26 15.21
CA SER A 226 1.29 -19.36 14.51
C SER A 226 1.03 -17.91 14.92
N SER A 227 1.95 -17.00 14.60
CA SER A 227 1.76 -15.56 14.84
C SER A 227 0.50 -15.01 14.17
N GLU A 228 0.17 -15.51 12.97
CA GLU A 228 -1.02 -15.10 12.20
C GLU A 228 -2.30 -15.56 12.89
N LEU A 229 -2.38 -16.85 13.27
CA LEU A 229 -3.53 -17.40 13.99
C LEU A 229 -3.73 -16.73 15.36
N LEU A 230 -2.62 -16.38 16.03
CA LEU A 230 -2.68 -15.67 17.30
C LEU A 230 -3.23 -14.25 17.13
N ALA A 231 -2.81 -13.54 16.08
CA ALA A 231 -3.31 -12.20 15.79
C ALA A 231 -4.83 -12.21 15.51
N ASP A 232 -5.30 -13.14 14.67
CA ASP A 232 -6.72 -13.32 14.36
C ASP A 232 -7.55 -13.67 15.60
N PHE A 233 -7.03 -14.58 16.44
CA PHE A 233 -7.66 -14.93 17.71
C PHE A 233 -7.74 -13.74 18.67
N ILE A 234 -6.67 -12.93 18.77
CA ILE A 234 -6.64 -11.74 19.62
C ILE A 234 -7.59 -10.66 19.11
N ASP A 235 -7.74 -10.50 17.79
CA ASP A 235 -8.71 -9.53 17.25
C ASP A 235 -10.15 -9.89 17.65
N THR A 236 -10.48 -11.19 17.58
CA THR A 236 -11.81 -11.71 17.91
C THR A 236 -12.08 -11.81 19.42
N HIS A 237 -11.11 -12.33 20.17
CA HIS A 237 -11.30 -12.74 21.56
C HIS A 237 -10.48 -11.93 22.58
N GLY A 238 -9.66 -10.98 22.12
CA GLY A 238 -8.69 -10.24 22.92
C GLY A 238 -9.32 -9.48 24.08
N VAL A 239 -10.50 -8.89 23.92
CA VAL A 239 -11.20 -8.18 25.00
C VAL A 239 -11.51 -9.11 26.17
N ALA A 240 -11.95 -10.34 25.89
CA ALA A 240 -12.19 -11.34 26.94
C ALA A 240 -10.87 -11.78 27.59
N LEU A 241 -9.80 -11.95 26.81
CA LEU A 241 -8.48 -12.28 27.33
C LEU A 241 -7.92 -11.18 28.25
N GLU A 242 -8.07 -9.90 27.91
CA GLU A 242 -7.65 -8.77 28.75
C GLU A 242 -8.44 -8.70 30.05
N ARG A 243 -9.77 -8.83 29.98
CA ARG A 243 -10.65 -8.82 31.17
C ARG A 243 -10.37 -9.96 32.15
N LEU A 244 -9.77 -11.04 31.65
CA LEU A 244 -9.37 -12.21 32.42
C LEU A 244 -7.87 -12.23 32.72
N ASP A 245 -7.14 -11.14 32.47
CA ASP A 245 -5.70 -11.00 32.74
C ASP A 245 -4.82 -12.02 31.99
N TYR A 246 -5.31 -12.62 30.91
CA TYR A 246 -4.51 -13.48 30.02
C TYR A 246 -3.71 -12.66 28.99
N LEU A 247 -4.04 -11.38 28.85
CA LEU A 247 -3.30 -10.36 28.12
C LEU A 247 -3.16 -9.10 28.97
N PRO A 248 -2.07 -8.31 28.78
CA PRO A 248 -1.95 -6.99 29.39
C PRO A 248 -3.13 -6.08 29.05
N LEU A 249 -3.63 -5.36 30.05
CA LEU A 249 -4.75 -4.43 29.87
C LEU A 249 -4.41 -3.34 28.84
N GLY A 250 -5.29 -3.14 27.86
CA GLY A 250 -5.17 -2.12 26.82
C GLY A 250 -4.29 -2.50 25.62
N LEU A 251 -3.74 -3.72 25.61
CA LEU A 251 -2.95 -4.23 24.49
C LEU A 251 -3.75 -4.26 23.19
N VAL A 252 -5.01 -4.74 23.23
CA VAL A 252 -5.91 -4.83 22.07
C VAL A 252 -6.21 -3.43 21.52
N GLY A 253 -6.46 -2.46 22.40
CA GLY A 253 -6.65 -1.07 22.02
C GLY A 253 -5.42 -0.48 21.35
N ALA A 254 -4.23 -0.68 21.94
CA ALA A 254 -2.96 -0.23 21.37
C ALA A 254 -2.65 -0.89 20.02
N MET A 255 -2.95 -2.19 19.86
CA MET A 255 -2.80 -2.91 18.60
C MET A 255 -3.71 -2.30 17.52
N LYS A 256 -4.99 -2.05 17.82
CA LYS A 256 -5.93 -1.43 16.88
C LYS A 256 -5.47 -0.03 16.46
N GLN A 257 -5.06 0.80 17.41
CA GLN A 257 -4.50 2.13 17.12
C GLN A 257 -3.28 2.04 16.20
N ARG A 258 -2.36 1.12 16.47
CA ARG A 258 -1.17 0.92 15.65
C ARG A 258 -1.50 0.44 14.23
N THR A 259 -2.49 -0.45 14.08
CA THR A 259 -2.99 -0.89 12.77
C THR A 259 -3.60 0.26 11.99
N THR A 260 -4.41 1.11 12.63
CA THR A 260 -4.96 2.32 12.01
C THR A 260 -3.86 3.27 11.56
N GLN A 261 -2.88 3.55 12.45
CA GLN A 261 -1.75 4.40 12.12
C GLN A 261 -0.91 3.85 10.95
N LEU A 262 -0.74 2.53 10.89
CA LEU A 262 -0.05 1.87 9.78
C LEU A 262 -0.82 2.04 8.46
N ALA A 263 -2.16 1.90 8.50
CA ALA A 263 -3.01 2.10 7.33
C ALA A 263 -2.96 3.55 6.82
N GLU A 264 -3.03 4.54 7.72
CA GLU A 264 -2.87 5.96 7.39
C GLU A 264 -1.48 6.25 6.79
N THR A 265 -0.43 5.67 7.37
CA THR A 265 0.94 5.82 6.85
C THR A 265 1.07 5.23 5.45
N ASN A 266 0.48 4.06 5.20
CA ASN A 266 0.49 3.44 3.87
C ASN A 266 -0.27 4.28 2.84
N GLN A 267 -1.42 4.83 3.20
CA GLN A 267 -2.17 5.73 2.34
C GLN A 267 -1.35 6.99 2.00
N HIS A 268 -0.66 7.57 2.99
CA HIS A 268 0.21 8.72 2.76
C HIS A 268 1.41 8.38 1.85
N LEU A 269 1.96 7.16 1.99
CA LEU A 269 3.02 6.66 1.12
C LEU A 269 2.53 6.53 -0.33
N GLU A 270 1.35 5.97 -0.56
CA GLU A 270 0.74 5.86 -1.89
C GLU A 270 0.51 7.23 -2.53
N GLN A 271 0.01 8.20 -1.77
CA GLN A 271 -0.14 9.59 -2.22
C GLN A 271 1.20 10.22 -2.60
N THR A 272 2.22 10.04 -1.77
CA THR A 272 3.58 10.56 -2.02
C THR A 272 4.18 9.93 -3.27
N GLN A 273 3.98 8.62 -3.49
CA GLN A 273 4.42 7.94 -4.71
C GLN A 273 3.72 8.49 -5.96
N SER A 274 2.41 8.75 -5.88
CA SER A 274 1.65 9.37 -6.96
C SER A 274 2.16 10.77 -7.30
N GLN A 275 2.42 11.61 -6.29
CA GLN A 275 2.98 12.95 -6.49
C GLN A 275 4.38 12.90 -7.12
N LEU A 276 5.24 11.98 -6.67
CA LEU A 276 6.57 11.80 -7.25
C LEU A 276 6.48 11.43 -8.73
N GLN A 277 5.55 10.55 -9.10
CA GLN A 277 5.33 10.14 -10.49
C GLN A 277 4.86 11.31 -11.36
N GLN A 278 3.93 12.14 -10.85
CA GLN A 278 3.48 13.35 -11.54
C GLN A 278 4.61 14.36 -11.76
N ILE A 279 5.44 14.59 -10.74
CA ILE A 279 6.61 15.48 -10.85
C ILE A 279 7.60 14.96 -11.88
N LYS A 280 7.85 13.64 -11.89
CA LYS A 280 8.73 13.00 -12.87
C LYS A 280 8.22 13.20 -14.30
N GLU A 281 6.94 13.00 -14.55
CA GLU A 281 6.31 13.20 -15.86
C GLU A 281 6.38 14.67 -16.30
N ALA A 282 6.09 15.61 -15.40
CA ALA A 282 6.17 17.04 -15.68
C ALA A 282 7.62 17.47 -16.01
N LEU A 283 8.61 16.96 -15.28
CA LEU A 283 10.03 17.22 -15.58
C LEU A 283 10.43 16.64 -16.94
N GLN A 284 9.93 15.46 -17.29
CA GLN A 284 10.24 14.82 -18.57
C GLN A 284 9.60 15.58 -19.75
N GLN A 285 8.37 16.06 -19.61
CA GLN A 285 7.74 16.95 -20.60
C GLN A 285 8.51 18.27 -20.76
N LYS A 286 8.93 18.88 -19.65
CA LYS A 286 9.69 20.13 -19.69
C LYS A 286 11.06 19.93 -20.34
N LEU A 287 11.71 18.80 -20.09
CA LEU A 287 12.97 18.45 -20.76
C LEU A 287 12.77 18.31 -22.27
N GLU A 288 11.72 17.62 -22.71
CA GLU A 288 11.42 17.45 -24.14
C GLU A 288 11.15 18.78 -24.82
N GLN A 289 10.34 19.65 -24.20
CA GLN A 289 10.07 21.00 -24.71
C GLN A 289 11.37 21.81 -24.83
N THR A 290 12.21 21.79 -23.80
CA THR A 290 13.49 22.52 -23.80
C THR A 290 14.41 22.01 -24.92
N ASN A 291 14.42 20.70 -25.19
CA ASN A 291 15.21 20.12 -26.27
C ASN A 291 14.67 20.55 -27.65
N GLN A 292 13.35 20.64 -27.82
CA GLN A 292 12.75 21.12 -29.06
C GLN A 292 13.09 22.60 -29.31
N GLU A 293 12.92 23.46 -28.29
CA GLU A 293 13.29 24.88 -28.38
C GLU A 293 14.78 25.07 -28.71
N LEU A 294 15.65 24.21 -28.16
CA LEU A 294 17.07 24.20 -28.48
C LEU A 294 17.33 23.83 -29.93
N GLN A 295 16.65 22.81 -30.47
CA GLN A 295 16.77 22.43 -31.87
C GLN A 295 16.31 23.55 -32.81
N GLU A 296 15.17 24.17 -32.53
CA GLU A 296 14.65 25.31 -33.30
C GLU A 296 15.65 26.47 -33.31
N THR A 297 16.22 26.79 -32.15
CA THR A 297 17.26 27.83 -32.02
C THR A 297 18.52 27.48 -32.82
N GLN A 298 18.94 26.20 -32.82
CA GLN A 298 20.07 25.73 -33.63
C GLN A 298 19.81 25.87 -35.12
N THR A 299 18.60 25.56 -35.60
CA THR A 299 18.21 25.74 -37.00
C THR A 299 18.23 27.20 -37.40
N GLN A 300 17.64 28.09 -36.60
CA GLN A 300 17.66 29.53 -36.86
C GLN A 300 19.08 30.10 -36.90
N LEU A 301 19.97 29.59 -36.05
CA LEU A 301 21.38 29.98 -36.06
C LEU A 301 22.07 29.57 -37.36
N GLN A 302 21.80 28.36 -37.87
CA GLN A 302 22.35 27.89 -39.15
C GLN A 302 21.83 28.71 -40.34
N GLU A 303 20.54 29.05 -40.35
CA GLU A 303 19.95 29.92 -41.37
C GLU A 303 20.60 31.30 -41.35
N THR A 304 20.75 31.90 -40.16
CA THR A 304 21.41 33.20 -39.98
C THR A 304 22.87 33.16 -40.45
N GLN A 305 23.60 32.08 -40.15
CA GLN A 305 24.96 31.89 -40.65
C GLN A 305 25.02 31.81 -42.17
N THR A 306 24.04 31.15 -42.80
CA THR A 306 23.96 31.03 -44.26
C THR A 306 23.68 32.38 -44.92
N GLN A 307 22.72 33.14 -44.37
CA GLN A 307 22.42 34.50 -44.85
C GLN A 307 23.61 35.44 -44.69
N LEU A 308 24.36 35.32 -43.60
CA LEU A 308 25.58 36.10 -43.39
C LEU A 308 26.63 35.78 -44.46
N GLN A 309 26.83 34.51 -44.81
CA GLN A 309 27.75 34.10 -45.88
C GLN A 309 27.30 34.62 -47.26
N GLU A 310 26.01 34.59 -47.54
CA GLU A 310 25.45 35.13 -48.78
C GLU A 310 25.69 36.64 -48.87
N THR A 311 25.38 37.37 -47.78
CA THR A 311 25.61 38.82 -47.70
C THR A 311 27.11 39.16 -47.86
N GLN A 312 27.99 38.35 -47.27
CA GLN A 312 29.43 38.52 -47.41
C GLN A 312 29.90 38.31 -48.86
N THR A 313 29.31 37.34 -49.57
CA THR A 313 29.57 37.09 -51.00
C THR A 313 29.11 38.28 -51.84
N GLN A 314 27.88 38.76 -51.63
CA GLN A 314 27.34 39.94 -52.34
C GLN A 314 28.19 41.19 -52.10
N LEU A 315 28.69 41.38 -50.88
CA LEU A 315 29.60 42.49 -50.56
C LEU A 315 30.90 42.39 -51.36
N GLN A 316 31.49 41.19 -51.49
CA GLN A 316 32.69 40.98 -52.30
C GLN A 316 32.44 41.25 -53.79
N GLU A 317 31.29 40.82 -54.32
CA GLU A 317 30.89 41.11 -55.71
C GLU A 317 30.75 42.61 -55.93
N THR A 318 30.04 43.30 -55.03
CA THR A 318 29.86 44.76 -55.09
C THR A 318 31.20 45.49 -55.03
N GLN A 319 32.11 45.04 -54.16
CA GLN A 319 33.46 45.61 -54.05
C GLN A 319 34.27 45.41 -55.35
N THR A 320 34.10 44.27 -56.02
CA THR A 320 34.74 43.97 -57.31
C THR A 320 34.18 44.88 -58.42
N GLN A 321 32.85 45.04 -58.50
CA GLN A 321 32.20 45.93 -59.45
C GLN A 321 32.61 47.40 -59.24
N LEU A 322 32.79 47.82 -57.99
CA LEU A 322 33.27 49.15 -57.67
C LEU A 322 34.69 49.38 -58.19
N GLN A 323 35.59 48.40 -58.03
CA GLN A 323 36.95 48.46 -58.57
C GLN A 323 36.96 48.53 -60.10
N GLU A 324 36.10 47.75 -60.76
CA GLU A 324 35.96 47.79 -62.22
C GLU A 324 35.46 49.16 -62.69
N THR A 325 34.42 49.69 -62.05
CA THR A 325 33.87 51.02 -62.35
C THR A 325 34.93 52.12 -62.15
N GLN A 326 35.73 52.02 -61.08
CA GLN A 326 36.82 52.96 -60.81
C GLN A 326 37.90 52.89 -61.90
N THR A 327 38.18 51.70 -62.43
CA THR A 327 39.13 51.49 -63.53
C THR A 327 38.59 52.11 -64.83
N GLN A 328 37.33 51.85 -65.18
CA GLN A 328 36.68 52.44 -66.34
C GLN A 328 36.64 53.98 -66.27
N LEU A 329 36.43 54.54 -65.07
CA LEU A 329 36.47 55.98 -64.86
C LEU A 329 37.85 56.57 -65.14
N GLN A 330 38.92 55.90 -64.68
CA GLN A 330 40.31 56.31 -64.96
C GLN A 330 40.63 56.26 -66.46
N GLU A 331 40.17 55.21 -67.14
CA GLU A 331 40.33 55.07 -68.60
C GLU A 331 39.60 56.19 -69.33
N THR A 332 38.33 56.46 -68.97
CA THR A 332 37.54 57.55 -69.55
C THR A 332 38.19 58.91 -69.31
N GLN A 333 38.74 59.15 -68.11
CA GLN A 333 39.46 60.38 -67.79
C GLN A 333 40.72 60.54 -68.64
N THR A 334 41.43 59.43 -68.92
CA THR A 334 42.61 59.41 -69.79
C THR A 334 42.21 59.73 -71.24
N GLN A 335 41.15 59.10 -71.75
CA GLN A 335 40.62 59.38 -73.10
C GLN A 335 40.17 60.84 -73.23
N LEU A 336 39.55 61.41 -72.19
CA LEU A 336 39.16 62.82 -72.18
C LEU A 336 40.38 63.75 -72.28
N GLN A 337 41.45 63.46 -71.55
CA GLN A 337 42.71 64.23 -71.63
C GLN A 337 43.33 64.14 -73.03
N GLU A 338 43.32 62.97 -73.64
CA GLU A 338 43.80 62.76 -75.00
C GLU A 338 42.97 63.57 -76.01
N THR A 339 41.65 63.49 -75.93
CA THR A 339 40.72 64.26 -76.77
C THR A 339 40.94 65.76 -76.59
N GLN A 340 41.14 66.24 -75.36
CA GLN A 340 41.43 67.64 -75.07
C GLN A 340 42.75 68.09 -75.70
N THR A 341 43.77 67.21 -75.70
CA THR A 341 45.06 67.46 -76.35
C THR A 341 44.90 67.55 -77.88
N GLN A 342 44.18 66.60 -78.48
CA GLN A 342 43.88 66.61 -79.91
C GLN A 342 43.09 67.86 -80.32
N LEU A 343 42.15 68.31 -79.49
CA LEU A 343 41.39 69.54 -79.72
C LEU A 343 42.31 70.77 -79.72
N GLN A 344 43.25 70.86 -78.76
CA GLN A 344 44.25 71.95 -78.73
C GLN A 344 45.14 71.94 -79.97
N GLU A 345 45.58 70.75 -80.41
CA GLU A 345 46.37 70.61 -81.62
C GLU A 345 45.58 71.06 -82.86
N THR A 346 44.33 70.60 -83.00
CA THR A 346 43.44 71.00 -84.10
C THR A 346 43.18 72.51 -84.10
N GLN A 347 42.99 73.11 -82.92
CA GLN A 347 42.82 74.55 -82.78
C GLN A 347 44.08 75.33 -83.19
N THR A 348 45.26 74.79 -82.89
CA THR A 348 46.55 75.35 -83.33
C THR A 348 46.70 75.27 -84.86
N GLN A 349 46.41 74.11 -85.44
CA GLN A 349 46.42 73.91 -86.91
C GLN A 349 45.43 74.85 -87.62
N LEU A 350 44.25 75.07 -87.03
CA LEU A 350 43.26 76.00 -87.55
C LEU A 350 43.79 77.43 -87.56
N GLN A 351 44.43 77.88 -86.47
CA GLN A 351 45.07 79.21 -86.40
C GLN A 351 46.19 79.35 -87.44
N GLU A 352 47.00 78.32 -87.63
CA GLU A 352 48.04 78.30 -88.65
C GLU A 352 47.44 78.40 -90.05
N THR A 353 46.39 77.63 -90.34
CA THR A 353 45.67 77.66 -91.62
C THR A 353 45.03 79.03 -91.88
N GLN A 354 44.43 79.65 -90.85
CA GLN A 354 43.90 81.01 -90.94
C GLN A 354 45.01 82.03 -91.25
N THR A 355 46.17 81.89 -90.62
CA THR A 355 47.34 82.74 -90.89
C THR A 355 47.83 82.58 -92.32
N GLN A 356 47.94 81.35 -92.82
CA GLN A 356 48.32 81.06 -94.21
C GLN A 356 47.28 81.59 -95.22
N LEU A 357 45.99 81.47 -94.89
CA LEU A 357 44.91 82.02 -95.71
C LEU A 357 45.04 83.55 -95.79
N GLN A 358 45.27 84.22 -94.66
CA GLN A 358 45.47 85.66 -94.61
C GLN A 358 46.69 86.09 -95.43
N GLN A 359 47.82 85.41 -95.28
CA GLN A 359 49.01 85.65 -96.10
C GLN A 359 48.75 85.44 -97.61
N SER A 360 47.96 84.43 -97.96
CA SER A 360 47.58 84.15 -99.35
C SER A 360 46.66 85.24 -99.91
N GLN A 361 45.70 85.72 -99.11
CA GLN A 361 44.85 86.86 -99.45
C GLN A 361 45.67 88.13 -99.64
N GLU A 362 46.61 88.43 -98.73
CA GLU A 362 47.54 89.56 -98.86
C GLU A 362 48.39 89.45 -100.13
N ARG A 363 48.87 88.25 -100.47
CA ARG A 363 49.56 87.98 -101.73
C ARG A 363 48.69 88.22 -102.95
N ILE A 364 47.44 87.78 -102.94
CA ILE A 364 46.49 88.01 -104.05
C ILE A 364 46.25 89.51 -104.20
N ILE A 365 45.98 90.24 -103.11
CA ILE A 365 45.81 91.70 -103.11
C ILE A 365 47.06 92.38 -103.66
N ALA A 366 48.25 91.98 -103.21
CA ALA A 366 49.52 92.48 -103.73
C ALA A 366 49.66 92.19 -105.23
N MET A 367 49.31 90.98 -105.67
CA MET A 367 49.35 90.56 -107.07
C MET A 367 48.37 91.38 -107.94
N GLU A 368 47.13 91.58 -107.50
CA GLU A 368 46.11 92.40 -108.17
C GLU A 368 46.49 93.89 -108.22
N SER A 369 47.29 94.36 -107.27
CA SER A 369 47.80 95.73 -107.25
C SER A 369 48.93 95.99 -108.26
N THR A 370 49.58 94.92 -108.76
CA THR A 370 50.71 95.04 -109.69
C THR A 370 50.30 95.65 -111.02
N LYS A 371 51.23 96.41 -111.62
CA LYS A 371 51.05 97.01 -112.95
C LYS A 371 50.71 95.96 -114.01
N PHE A 372 51.29 94.76 -113.91
CA PHE A 372 51.02 93.66 -114.85
C PHE A 372 49.57 93.18 -114.77
N TRP A 373 49.00 93.00 -113.57
CA TRP A 373 47.63 92.54 -113.41
C TRP A 373 46.61 93.60 -113.85
N LYS A 374 46.89 94.88 -113.57
CA LYS A 374 46.09 96.02 -114.08
C LYS A 374 46.18 96.17 -115.60
N LEU A 375 47.34 95.93 -116.20
CA LEU A 375 47.52 95.84 -117.65
C LEU A 375 46.78 94.64 -118.23
N ARG A 376 46.81 93.47 -117.57
CA ARG A 376 46.07 92.26 -118.00
C ARG A 376 44.56 92.50 -117.96
N THR A 377 44.03 93.15 -116.94
CA THR A 377 42.59 93.48 -116.86
C THR A 377 42.18 94.54 -117.88
N GLN A 378 43.00 95.58 -118.10
CA GLN A 378 42.79 96.57 -119.17
C GLN A 378 42.89 95.93 -120.56
N TRP A 379 43.83 95.02 -120.77
CA TRP A 379 44.01 94.27 -122.00
C TRP A 379 42.86 93.30 -122.27
N LEU A 380 42.37 92.59 -121.26
CA LEU A 380 41.17 91.73 -121.38
C LEU A 380 39.92 92.57 -121.70
N LYS A 381 39.77 93.76 -121.12
CA LYS A 381 38.69 94.70 -121.48
C LYS A 381 38.82 95.23 -122.92
N PHE A 382 40.03 95.57 -123.36
CA PHE A 382 40.31 96.02 -124.72
C PHE A 382 40.10 94.91 -125.76
N LYS A 383 40.55 93.68 -125.47
CA LYS A 383 40.25 92.48 -126.29
C LYS A 383 38.75 92.26 -126.46
N LYS A 384 37.97 92.44 -125.38
CA LYS A 384 36.50 92.32 -125.38
C LYS A 384 35.83 93.41 -126.23
N LEU A 385 36.43 94.60 -126.37
CA LEU A 385 35.93 95.70 -127.20
C LEU A 385 36.22 95.52 -128.70
N LEU A 386 37.27 94.75 -129.04
CA LEU A 386 37.74 94.51 -130.41
C LEU A 386 37.24 93.20 -131.06
N GLY A 387 36.35 92.47 -130.40
CA GLY A 387 35.76 91.25 -130.96
C GLY A 387 36.75 90.10 -131.19
N LEU A 388 37.89 90.08 -130.49
CA LEU A 388 38.81 88.94 -130.48
C LEU A 388 38.37 87.90 -129.44
N PRO A 389 38.55 86.59 -129.67
CA PRO A 389 38.21 85.57 -128.69
C PRO A 389 39.00 85.77 -127.39
N VAL A 390 38.29 85.67 -126.28
CA VAL A 390 38.86 85.60 -124.93
C VAL A 390 38.80 84.14 -124.52
N GLU A 391 39.94 83.45 -124.57
CA GLU A 391 40.19 82.37 -123.62
C GLU A 391 40.78 82.97 -122.35
#